data_AF-A0A920TFE7-F1
#
_entry.id   AF-A0A920TFE7-F1
#
_cell.length_a   1.000
_cell.length_b   1.000
_cell.length_c   1.000
_cell.angle_alpha   90.00
_cell.angle_beta   90.00
_cell.angle_gamma   90.00
#
_symmetry.space_group_name_H-M   'P 1'
#
loop_
_entity.id
_entity.type
_entity.pdbx_description
1 polymer ?
#
loop_
_entity_poly.entity_id
_entity_poly.type
_entity_poly.pdbx_seq_one_letter_code
_entity_poly.pdbx_strand_id
1 'polypeptide(L)'
;MEPSGLIIIVAPFVFPVAMELGIDPIHLGIIMVVNMEIGMITPPVGLNLFVTSGVAKMPITDVVKAAAPFLLVLFAVLLLVTYVPTLSTYLPTLVLGPELRLSNVFPRGARYLTI
;
A
#
# COMPACT_ATOMS: atom_id res chain seq x y z
N MET A 1 -13.89 8.15 7.92
CA MET A 1 -12.67 7.60 8.55
C MET A 1 -11.60 7.73 7.50
N GLU A 2 -10.53 8.48 7.76
CA GLU A 2 -9.44 8.58 6.78
C GLU A 2 -8.66 7.25 6.78
N PRO A 3 -8.42 6.63 5.60
CA PRO A 3 -7.76 5.33 5.52
C PRO A 3 -6.35 5.36 6.14
N SER A 4 -5.68 6.52 6.13
CA SER A 4 -4.39 6.75 6.80
C SER A 4 -4.35 6.32 8.27
N GLY A 5 -5.47 6.41 9.01
CA GLY A 5 -5.55 5.95 10.39
C GLY A 5 -5.30 4.44 10.55
N LEU A 6 -5.67 3.64 9.55
CA LEU A 6 -5.45 2.20 9.58
C LEU A 6 -3.97 1.84 9.35
N ILE A 7 -3.23 2.64 8.57
CA ILE A 7 -1.77 2.48 8.40
C ILE A 7 -1.09 2.78 9.73
N ILE A 8 -1.50 3.84 10.43
CA ILE A 8 -0.91 4.22 11.72
C ILE A 8 -1.06 3.09 12.75
N ILE A 9 -2.17 2.35 12.69
CA ILE A 9 -2.45 1.23 13.60
C ILE A 9 -1.72 -0.05 13.15
N VAL A 10 -1.75 -0.37 11.85
CA VAL A 10 -1.25 -1.65 11.31
C VAL A 10 0.25 -1.64 11.04
N ALA A 11 0.81 -0.52 10.58
CA ALA A 11 2.22 -0.39 10.26
C ALA A 11 3.18 -0.80 11.39
N PRO A 12 3.03 -0.34 12.65
CA PRO A 12 3.97 -0.71 13.71
C PRO A 12 3.96 -2.22 14.02
N PHE A 13 2.88 -2.93 13.70
CA PHE A 13 2.78 -4.38 13.86
C PHE A 13 3.43 -5.13 12.70
N VAL A 14 3.14 -4.72 11.46
CA VAL A 14 3.60 -5.44 10.26
C VAL A 14 5.05 -5.11 9.89
N PHE A 15 5.48 -3.87 10.15
CA PHE A 15 6.81 -3.38 9.79
C PHE A 15 7.97 -4.23 10.36
N PRO A 16 8.06 -4.54 11.66
CA PRO A 16 9.18 -5.33 12.19
C PRO A 16 9.26 -6.72 11.57
N VAL A 17 8.11 -7.39 11.39
CA VAL A 17 8.04 -8.72 10.78
C VAL A 17 8.48 -8.67 9.31
N ALA A 18 8.03 -7.67 8.57
CA ALA A 18 8.42 -7.48 7.17
C ALA A 18 9.93 -7.24 7.00
N MET A 19 10.53 -6.49 7.92
CA MET A 19 11.98 -6.26 7.92
C MET A 19 12.78 -7.53 8.21
N GLU A 20 12.30 -8.39 9.12
CA GLU A 20 12.91 -9.70 9.40
C GLU A 20 12.85 -10.63 8.18
N LEU A 21 11.78 -10.54 7.38
CA LEU A 21 11.62 -11.27 6.12
C LEU A 21 12.42 -10.66 4.95
N GLY A 22 13.15 -9.57 5.17
CA GLY A 22 13.94 -8.89 4.13
C GLY A 22 13.12 -8.10 3.11
N ILE A 23 11.86 -7.77 3.43
CA ILE A 23 11.00 -6.97 2.57
C ILE A 23 11.45 -5.50 2.62
N ASP A 24 11.57 -4.88 1.45
CA ASP A 24 11.92 -3.47 1.35
C ASP A 24 10.81 -2.57 1.95
N PRO A 25 11.14 -1.57 2.80
CA PRO A 25 10.17 -0.66 3.41
C PRO A 25 9.28 0.11 2.41
N ILE A 26 9.83 0.51 1.27
CA ILE A 26 9.11 1.26 0.24
C ILE A 26 8.10 0.32 -0.42
N HIS A 27 8.54 -0.88 -0.75
CA HIS A 27 7.66 -1.91 -1.30
C HIS A 27 6.51 -2.25 -0.35
N LEU A 28 6.81 -2.43 0.93
CA LEU A 28 5.81 -2.65 1.98
C LEU A 28 4.82 -1.49 2.07
N GLY A 29 5.29 -0.24 2.08
CA GLY A 29 4.45 0.94 2.11
C GLY A 29 3.51 1.02 0.92
N ILE A 30 4.00 0.70 -0.28
CA ILE A 30 3.19 0.67 -1.50
C ILE A 30 2.10 -0.41 -1.40
N ILE A 31 2.43 -1.61 -0.93
CA ILE A 31 1.43 -2.67 -0.71
C ILE A 31 0.34 -2.19 0.25
N MET A 32 0.71 -1.55 1.38
CA MET A 32 -0.27 -1.05 2.35
C MET A 32 -1.20 0.01 1.73
N VAL A 33 -0.65 0.97 0.97
CA VAL A 33 -1.44 2.03 0.31
C VAL A 33 -2.39 1.45 -0.75
N VAL A 34 -1.93 0.51 -1.58
CA VAL A 34 -2.77 -0.11 -2.60
C VAL A 34 -3.93 -0.90 -1.97
N ASN A 35 -3.66 -1.64 -0.89
CA ASN A 35 -4.71 -2.36 -0.16
C ASN A 35 -5.75 -1.41 0.45
N MET A 36 -5.33 -0.24 0.92
CA MET A 36 -6.26 0.78 1.41
C MET A 36 -7.16 1.33 0.31
N GLU A 37 -6.60 1.67 -0.85
CA GLU A 37 -7.40 2.17 -1.96
C GLU A 37 -8.44 1.15 -2.42
N ILE A 38 -8.08 -0.13 -2.45
CA ILE A 38 -9.04 -1.22 -2.70
C ILE A 38 -10.15 -1.22 -1.65
N GLY A 39 -9.83 -1.02 -0.37
CA GLY A 39 -10.81 -0.87 0.71
C GLY A 39 -11.74 0.33 0.54
N MET A 40 -11.25 1.42 -0.07
CA MET A 40 -12.02 2.64 -0.32
C MET A 40 -13.01 2.53 -1.48
N ILE A 41 -12.81 1.55 -2.37
CA ILE A 41 -13.70 1.27 -3.52
C ILE A 41 -14.46 -0.05 -3.42
N THR A 42 -14.32 -0.80 -2.32
CA THR A 42 -15.07 -2.04 -2.08
C THR A 42 -16.28 -1.78 -1.17
N PRO A 43 -17.50 -2.28 -1.49
CA PRO A 43 -18.67 -2.10 -0.64
C PRO A 43 -18.60 -3.01 0.61
N PRO A 44 -17.93 -2.54 1.67
CA PRO A 44 -18.58 -2.29 2.98
C PRO A 44 -18.16 -0.96 3.66
N VAL A 45 -17.03 -0.37 3.26
CA VAL A 45 -16.55 0.96 3.71
C VAL A 45 -16.69 1.98 2.59
N GLY A 46 -16.19 1.65 1.39
CA GLY A 46 -16.59 2.21 0.09
C GLY A 46 -16.64 3.73 -0.02
N LEU A 47 -15.87 4.49 0.79
CA LEU A 47 -16.06 5.92 0.92
C LEU A 47 -15.95 6.66 -0.43
N ASN A 48 -15.02 6.22 -1.29
CA ASN A 48 -14.88 6.79 -2.63
C ASN A 48 -16.17 6.57 -3.45
N LEU A 49 -16.77 5.38 -3.39
CA LEU A 49 -18.04 5.08 -4.06
C LEU A 49 -19.20 5.92 -3.49
N PHE A 50 -19.24 6.13 -2.16
CA PHE A 50 -20.25 6.95 -1.50
C PHE A 50 -20.17 8.42 -1.92
N VAL A 51 -18.97 8.99 -1.93
CA VAL A 51 -18.74 10.35 -2.38
C VAL A 51 -19.06 10.49 -3.87
N THR A 52 -18.61 9.54 -4.70
CA THR A 52 -18.90 9.54 -6.14
C THR A 52 -20.39 9.42 -6.43
N SER A 53 -21.15 8.61 -5.69
CA SER A 53 -22.62 8.53 -5.83
C SER A 53 -23.31 9.86 -5.54
N GLY A 54 -22.86 10.59 -4.52
CA GLY A 54 -23.36 11.94 -4.21
C GLY A 54 -23.09 12.95 -5.32
N VAL A 55 -21.88 12.92 -5.91
CA VAL A 55 -21.49 13.83 -7.00
C VAL A 55 -22.16 13.45 -8.33
N ALA A 56 -22.20 12.16 -8.65
CA ALA A 56 -22.77 11.65 -9.90
C ALA A 56 -24.31 11.58 -9.88
N LYS A 57 -24.95 11.74 -8.71
CA LYS A 57 -26.41 11.62 -8.50
C LYS A 57 -26.98 10.28 -8.98
N MET A 58 -26.17 9.22 -8.94
CA MET A 58 -26.56 7.85 -9.26
C MET A 58 -26.67 7.04 -7.97
N PRO A 59 -27.56 6.04 -7.89
CA PRO A 59 -27.59 5.15 -6.73
C PRO A 59 -26.26 4.40 -6.59
N ILE A 60 -25.87 4.11 -5.34
CA ILE A 60 -24.61 3.42 -5.02
C ILE A 60 -24.43 2.12 -5.81
N THR A 61 -25.51 1.37 -6.01
CA THR A 61 -25.49 0.11 -6.75
C THR A 61 -24.99 0.28 -8.18
N ASP A 62 -25.31 1.39 -8.82
CA ASP A 62 -24.92 1.65 -10.21
C ASP A 62 -23.49 2.16 -10.28
N VAL A 63 -23.07 2.98 -9.31
CA VAL A 63 -21.66 3.40 -9.16
C VAL A 63 -20.75 2.20 -8.89
N VAL A 64 -21.17 1.28 -8.02
CA VAL A 64 -20.43 0.04 -7.73
C VAL A 64 -20.26 -0.80 -9.00
N LYS A 65 -21.34 -0.99 -9.77
CA LYS A 65 -21.27 -1.73 -11.04
C LYS A 65 -20.37 -1.05 -12.06
N ALA A 66 -20.39 0.28 -12.13
CA ALA A 66 -19.51 1.04 -13.00
C ALA A 66 -18.04 0.98 -12.55
N ALA A 67 -17.78 0.89 -11.25
CA ALA A 67 -16.44 0.81 -10.68
C ALA A 67 -15.86 -0.62 -10.63
N ALA A 68 -16.70 -1.65 -10.69
CA ALA A 68 -16.30 -3.06 -10.67
C ALA A 68 -15.17 -3.43 -11.66
N PRO A 69 -15.17 -2.99 -12.95
CA PRO A 69 -14.04 -3.27 -13.83
C PRO A 69 -12.73 -2.64 -13.35
N PHE A 70 -12.78 -1.45 -12.74
CA PHE A 70 -11.61 -0.79 -12.17
C PHE A 70 -11.12 -1.48 -10.89
N LEU A 71 -12.03 -2.02 -10.09
CA LEU A 71 -11.70 -2.86 -8.94
C LEU A 71 -10.89 -4.09 -9.37
N LEU A 72 -11.28 -4.75 -10.46
CA LEU A 72 -10.52 -5.89 -11.02
C LEU A 72 -9.11 -5.48 -11.49
N VAL A 73 -8.98 -4.32 -12.14
CA VAL A 73 -7.68 -3.79 -12.53
C VAL A 73 -6.81 -3.52 -11.30
N LEU A 74 -7.38 -2.95 -10.22
CA LEU A 74 -6.65 -2.71 -8.98
C LEU A 74 -6.20 -4.02 -8.31
N PHE A 75 -7.00 -5.07 -8.33
CA PHE A 75 -6.57 -6.39 -7.86
C PHE A 75 -5.45 -6.98 -8.72
N ALA A 76 -5.53 -6.83 -10.05
CA ALA A 76 -4.45 -7.26 -10.93
C ALA A 76 -3.15 -6.50 -10.63
N VAL A 77 -3.23 -5.17 -10.48
CA VAL A 77 -2.07 -4.33 -10.10
C VAL A 77 -1.53 -4.71 -8.74
N LEU A 78 -2.39 -5.00 -7.76
CA LEU A 78 -1.97 -5.47 -6.43
C LEU A 78 -1.14 -6.75 -6.54
N LEU A 79 -1.64 -7.78 -7.23
CA LEU A 79 -0.89 -9.03 -7.42
C LEU A 79 0.45 -8.77 -8.10
N LEU A 80 0.43 -7.95 -9.15
CA LEU A 80 1.61 -7.64 -9.94
C LEU A 80 2.66 -6.93 -9.09
N VAL A 81 2.26 -5.93 -8.31
CA VAL A 81 3.11 -5.23 -7.35
C VAL A 81 3.63 -6.20 -6.29
N THR A 82 2.76 -6.97 -5.64
CA THR A 82 3.13 -7.87 -4.54
C THR A 82 4.15 -8.93 -4.94
N TYR A 83 4.08 -9.46 -6.16
CA TYR A 83 5.03 -10.48 -6.64
C TYR A 83 6.24 -9.90 -7.38
N VAL A 84 6.15 -8.67 -7.89
CA VAL A 84 7.22 -8.01 -8.65
C VAL A 84 7.64 -6.71 -7.96
N PRO A 85 8.46 -6.78 -6.89
CA PRO A 85 8.85 -5.61 -6.09
C PRO A 85 9.57 -4.55 -6.91
N THR A 86 10.26 -4.94 -7.99
CA THR A 86 10.95 -4.03 -8.91
C THR A 86 10.01 -2.97 -9.50
N LEU A 87 8.73 -3.27 -9.73
CA LEU A 87 7.81 -2.27 -10.27
C LEU A 87 7.49 -1.15 -9.28
N SER A 88 7.47 -1.50 -8.00
CA SER A 88 7.26 -0.55 -6.91
C SER A 88 8.51 0.26 -6.61
N THR A 89 9.70 -0.35 -6.73
CA THR A 89 10.96 0.28 -6.31
C THR A 89 11.73 0.94 -7.44
N TYR A 90 11.51 0.56 -8.71
CA TYR A 90 12.25 1.09 -9.85
C TYR A 90 12.18 2.62 -9.99
N LEU A 91 10.96 3.18 -9.98
CA LEU A 91 10.78 4.62 -10.14
C LEU A 91 11.28 5.41 -8.92
N PRO A 92 10.99 5.00 -7.66
CA PRO A 92 11.61 5.60 -6.48
C PRO A 92 13.13 5.56 -6.53
N THR A 93 13.74 4.43 -6.92
CA THR A 93 15.19 4.29 -7.01
C THR A 93 15.79 5.17 -8.12
N LEU A 94 15.08 5.38 -9.22
CA LEU A 94 15.53 6.23 -10.31
C LEU A 94 15.49 7.72 -9.95
N VAL A 95 14.43 8.16 -9.25
CA VAL A 95 14.20 9.59 -8.92
C VAL A 95 14.90 10.01 -7.63
N LEU A 96 14.93 9.14 -6.62
CA LEU A 96 15.51 9.42 -5.29
C LEU A 96 16.96 8.91 -5.16
N GLY A 97 17.43 8.09 -6.10
CA GLY A 97 18.75 7.47 -6.11
C GLY A 97 18.80 6.07 -5.46
N PRO A 98 19.94 5.32 -5.58
CA PRO A 98 20.08 3.92 -5.13
C PRO A 98 20.00 3.66 -3.62
N GLU A 99 19.71 4.63 -2.77
CA GLU A 99 19.74 4.45 -1.31
C GLU A 99 18.77 5.38 -0.57
N LEU A 100 17.77 4.84 0.12
CA LEU A 100 17.46 5.31 1.48
C LEU A 100 18.23 4.40 2.43
N ARG A 101 19.46 4.81 2.76
CA ARG A 101 20.37 4.19 3.72
C ARG A 101 19.68 3.80 5.02
N LEU A 102 19.29 2.53 5.17
CA LEU A 102 19.11 1.93 6.49
C LEU A 102 20.42 1.85 7.30
N SER A 103 21.54 2.40 6.80
CA SER A 103 22.76 2.61 7.60
C SER A 103 22.83 3.95 8.35
N ASN A 104 22.00 4.95 8.01
CA ASN A 104 21.98 6.24 8.71
C ASN A 104 20.72 6.47 9.55
N VAL A 105 19.67 5.67 9.36
CA VAL A 105 18.46 5.68 10.21
C VAL A 105 18.45 4.53 11.22
N PHE A 106 19.11 3.41 10.91
CA PHE A 106 19.40 2.33 11.86
C PHE A 106 20.92 2.15 11.96
N PRO A 107 21.54 2.38 13.12
CA PRO A 107 22.98 2.16 13.28
C PRO A 107 23.30 0.69 12.99
N ARG A 108 24.31 0.47 12.15
CA ARG A 108 24.88 -0.84 11.76
C ARG A 108 25.44 -1.69 12.93
N GLY A 109 25.08 -1.38 14.18
CA GLY A 109 25.67 -1.96 15.39
C GLY A 109 25.14 -3.34 15.81
N ALA A 110 24.05 -3.84 15.23
CA ALA A 110 23.42 -5.10 15.66
C ALA A 110 23.76 -6.31 14.77
N ARG A 111 24.89 -6.29 14.05
CA ARG A 111 25.31 -7.41 13.19
C ARG A 111 26.59 -8.14 13.60
N TYR A 112 27.15 -7.85 14.79
CA TYR A 112 28.41 -8.47 15.25
C TYR A 112 28.46 -8.85 16.76
N LEU A 113 27.35 -8.85 17.50
CA LEU A 113 27.35 -9.25 18.92
C LEU A 113 26.27 -10.31 19.21
N THR A 114 26.49 -11.52 18.70
CA THR A 114 25.93 -12.75 19.27
C THR A 114 27.05 -13.79 19.33
N ILE A 115 28.03 -13.45 20.18
CA ILE A 115 28.71 -14.32 21.14
C ILE A 115 28.73 -13.55 22.46
#